data_AF-A0A4Q3BPD5-F1
#
_entry.id   AF-A0A4Q3BPD5-F1
#
_cell.length_a   1.000
_cell.length_b   1.000
_cell.length_c   1.000
_cell.angle_alpha   90.00
_cell.angle_beta   90.00
_cell.angle_gamma   90.00
#
_symmetry.space_group_name_H-M   'P 1'
#
loop_
_entity.id
_entity.type
_entity.pdbx_description
1 polymer ?
#
loop_
_entity_poly.entity_id
_entity_poly.type
_entity_poly.pdbx_seq_one_letter_code
_entity_poly.pdbx_strand_id
1 'polypeptide(L)'
;MKNLPFLPLLALVVFIACNNPKSQNSANETTNNTKTAEAELPENFYKRLEGTIAGKPVVMHLQKVNGEYDGTYYYDGSWLNLITDTLIGKDSLVFLENSLHDYYFDREAKQPHLNLKWTGNGFRGNWLSSDRVKTYPIILEEKYPQGSYEFGTGIYQDSVKAFAKDAKSPVAEISFEYLKAKATDDTGNWLNNQLKRISGIKTGETDREIGFKKIADAYFSDYKKGIADQQKSGPDRGFLAWMNYTNNTQQSIVYNDNGFVIIDFLADAYTGGAHGNYSSSMYCLDVQNKKQMILSDVAKIDSNTIQSLLEKNLRKQYNIKPQDKISSVLFDDFLKPNKNFYFNKNGLAFMYNPYEVASYAQGQIVVFIPFTELKPYLTPDFAKRIGLK
;
A
#
# COMPACT_ATOMS: atom_id res chain seq x y z
N MET A 1 -58.49 41.83 20.77
CA MET A 1 -57.29 42.17 21.56
C MET A 1 -56.11 42.33 20.60
N LYS A 2 -55.67 43.59 20.42
CA LYS A 2 -54.38 44.16 19.98
C LYS A 2 -53.49 43.35 19.02
N ASN A 3 -52.93 43.84 17.91
CA ASN A 3 -52.89 45.13 17.20
C ASN A 3 -52.18 44.84 15.84
N LEU A 4 -52.69 45.34 14.71
CA LEU A 4 -51.87 45.73 13.54
C LEU A 4 -51.09 47.03 13.93
N PRO A 5 -50.09 47.62 13.21
CA PRO A 5 -49.98 47.71 11.74
C PRO A 5 -48.54 47.90 11.14
N PHE A 6 -48.50 48.23 9.84
CA PHE A 6 -47.55 49.08 9.08
C PHE A 6 -46.33 48.49 8.33
N LEU A 7 -46.44 48.64 7.00
CA LEU A 7 -45.38 48.78 5.99
C LEU A 7 -44.68 50.15 6.14
N PRO A 8 -43.41 50.32 5.69
CA PRO A 8 -43.22 51.05 4.42
C PRO A 8 -42.01 50.62 3.55
N LEU A 9 -42.26 50.58 2.24
CA LEU A 9 -41.58 51.33 1.17
C LEU A 9 -40.05 51.58 1.24
N LEU A 10 -39.32 51.10 0.22
CA LEU A 10 -38.20 51.86 -0.36
C LEU A 10 -38.20 51.69 -1.88
N ALA A 11 -38.08 52.83 -2.57
CA ALA A 11 -38.16 52.98 -4.01
C ALA A 11 -36.80 53.43 -4.58
N LEU A 12 -36.70 53.34 -5.92
CA LEU A 12 -35.82 54.12 -6.82
C LEU A 12 -34.34 53.66 -6.88
N VAL A 13 -33.63 53.58 -8.02
CA VAL A 13 -33.71 54.31 -9.29
C VAL A 13 -33.14 53.46 -10.45
N VAL A 14 -33.78 53.52 -11.62
CA VAL A 14 -33.22 53.12 -12.92
C VAL A 14 -32.58 54.35 -13.57
N PHE A 15 -31.31 54.26 -13.98
CA PHE A 15 -30.72 55.20 -14.94
C PHE A 15 -30.36 54.45 -16.22
N ILE A 16 -30.92 54.92 -17.32
CA ILE A 16 -30.52 54.63 -18.71
C ILE A 16 -29.88 55.91 -19.27
N ALA A 17 -28.97 55.71 -20.24
CA ALA A 17 -28.35 56.67 -21.18
C ALA A 17 -26.89 57.04 -20.80
N CYS A 18 -25.90 57.14 -21.70
CA CYS A 18 -25.88 57.35 -23.15
C CYS A 18 -24.57 56.83 -23.77
N ASN A 19 -24.61 56.48 -25.06
CA ASN A 19 -23.46 56.22 -25.94
C ASN A 19 -22.64 57.49 -26.22
N ASN A 20 -21.30 57.42 -26.21
CA ASN A 20 -20.47 58.01 -27.28
C ASN A 20 -19.00 57.51 -27.23
N PRO A 21 -18.32 57.36 -28.38
CA PRO A 21 -17.05 56.67 -28.54
C PRO A 21 -15.85 57.62 -28.51
N LYS A 22 -14.70 57.17 -28.01
CA LYS A 22 -13.35 57.57 -28.49
C LYS A 22 -12.24 56.68 -27.92
N SER A 23 -11.43 56.18 -28.85
CA SER A 23 -10.09 55.56 -28.81
C SER A 23 -9.24 55.80 -27.54
N GLN A 24 -8.35 54.92 -27.08
CA GLN A 24 -7.37 54.11 -27.82
C GLN A 24 -6.61 53.15 -26.86
N ASN A 25 -6.03 52.10 -27.45
CA ASN A 25 -4.87 51.31 -26.98
C ASN A 25 -5.08 50.15 -25.97
N SER A 26 -5.45 49.01 -26.55
CA SER A 26 -4.76 47.71 -26.49
C SER A 26 -3.70 47.48 -25.40
N ALA A 27 -4.05 46.69 -24.40
CA ALA A 27 -3.16 45.70 -23.81
C ALA A 27 -3.99 44.45 -23.48
N ASN A 28 -3.69 43.36 -24.19
CA ASN A 28 -4.33 42.06 -24.01
C ASN A 28 -3.96 41.47 -22.64
N GLU A 29 -4.88 41.46 -21.69
CA GLU A 29 -4.92 40.42 -20.66
C GLU A 29 -5.94 39.38 -21.10
N THR A 30 -5.45 38.38 -21.83
CA THR A 30 -6.16 37.12 -22.04
C THR A 30 -6.33 36.45 -20.69
N THR A 31 -7.50 36.63 -20.08
CA THR A 31 -7.98 35.77 -19.00
C THR A 31 -8.18 34.39 -19.59
N ASN A 32 -7.16 33.54 -19.51
CA ASN A 32 -7.31 32.11 -19.72
C ASN A 32 -8.14 31.55 -18.57
N ASN A 33 -9.47 31.63 -18.72
CA ASN A 33 -10.42 30.76 -18.05
C ASN A 33 -10.30 29.35 -18.62
N THR A 34 -9.18 28.68 -18.37
CA THR A 34 -9.17 27.22 -18.38
C THR A 34 -9.60 26.79 -16.99
N LYS A 35 -10.92 26.63 -16.82
CA LYS A 35 -11.44 25.66 -15.85
C LYS A 35 -10.89 24.30 -16.27
N THR A 36 -9.72 23.94 -15.77
CA THR A 36 -9.33 22.53 -15.67
C THR A 36 -10.41 21.90 -14.81
N ALA A 37 -11.31 21.13 -15.43
CA ALA A 37 -12.13 20.21 -14.68
C ALA A 37 -11.15 19.37 -13.86
N GLU A 38 -11.13 19.55 -12.54
CA GLU A 38 -10.36 18.69 -11.64
C GLU A 38 -10.89 17.27 -11.89
N ALA A 39 -10.15 16.48 -12.67
CA ALA A 39 -10.53 15.13 -13.02
C ALA A 39 -10.68 14.34 -11.72
N GLU A 40 -11.80 13.66 -11.51
CA GLU A 40 -12.01 12.84 -10.31
C GLU A 40 -10.87 11.81 -10.17
N LEU A 41 -10.55 11.41 -8.93
CA LEU A 41 -9.59 10.33 -8.69
C LEU A 41 -10.09 9.05 -9.39
N PRO A 42 -9.25 8.35 -10.17
CA PRO A 42 -9.66 7.10 -10.80
C PRO A 42 -10.17 6.08 -9.78
N GLU A 43 -11.12 5.25 -10.20
CA GLU A 43 -11.75 4.25 -9.32
C GLU A 43 -10.76 3.18 -8.86
N ASN A 44 -9.89 2.73 -9.78
CA ASN A 44 -8.81 1.78 -9.51
C ASN A 44 -7.51 2.29 -10.14
N PHE A 45 -6.42 2.33 -9.39
CA PHE A 45 -5.13 2.78 -9.92
C PHE A 45 -3.94 2.26 -9.11
N TYR A 46 -2.76 2.31 -9.73
CA TYR A 46 -1.48 2.48 -9.05
C TYR A 46 -0.85 3.77 -9.58
N LYS A 47 -0.26 4.57 -8.69
CA LYS A 47 0.44 5.83 -8.98
C LYS A 47 1.79 5.85 -8.29
N ARG A 48 2.84 6.13 -9.06
CA ARG A 48 4.15 6.54 -8.54
C ARG A 48 4.16 8.06 -8.48
N LEU A 49 4.16 8.60 -7.28
CA LEU A 49 4.08 10.03 -7.01
C LEU A 49 5.44 10.51 -6.52
N GLU A 50 5.96 11.59 -7.10
CA GLU A 50 7.25 12.17 -6.75
C GLU A 50 7.10 13.66 -6.44
N GLY A 51 7.78 14.12 -5.39
CA GLY A 51 7.74 15.52 -5.01
C GLY A 51 8.29 15.74 -3.61
N THR A 52 7.62 16.56 -2.81
CA THR A 52 8.08 16.91 -1.46
C THR A 52 6.99 16.81 -0.42
N ILE A 53 7.38 16.37 0.79
CA ILE A 53 6.61 16.51 2.03
C ILE A 53 7.49 17.26 3.00
N ALA A 54 7.00 18.39 3.52
CA ALA A 54 7.78 19.29 4.38
C ALA A 54 9.13 19.71 3.77
N GLY A 55 9.16 19.92 2.45
CA GLY A 55 10.35 20.30 1.70
C GLY A 55 11.37 19.18 1.49
N LYS A 56 11.14 17.98 2.05
CA LYS A 56 12.00 16.81 1.83
C LYS A 56 11.53 16.03 0.60
N PRO A 57 12.44 15.61 -0.29
CA PRO A 57 12.08 14.83 -1.47
C PRO A 57 11.57 13.44 -1.08
N VAL A 58 10.45 13.03 -1.66
CA VAL A 58 9.83 11.73 -1.44
C VAL A 58 9.39 11.09 -2.75
N VAL A 59 9.38 9.76 -2.76
CA VAL A 59 8.63 8.96 -3.72
C VAL A 59 7.58 8.20 -2.92
N MET A 60 6.32 8.37 -3.33
CA MET A 60 5.16 7.70 -2.77
C MET A 60 4.62 6.72 -3.80
N HIS A 61 4.33 5.52 -3.33
CA HIS A 61 3.59 4.50 -4.07
C HIS A 61 2.18 4.50 -3.50
N LEU A 62 1.19 4.82 -4.32
CA LEU A 62 -0.21 4.86 -3.90
C LEU A 62 -1.05 4.02 -4.85
N GLN A 63 -1.81 3.11 -4.28
CA GLN A 63 -2.73 2.22 -4.97
C GLN A 63 -4.13 2.42 -4.42
N LYS A 64 -5.12 2.27 -5.31
CA LYS A 64 -6.52 2.14 -4.97
C LYS A 64 -7.10 0.94 -5.72
N VAL A 65 -7.68 0.00 -5.00
CA VAL A 65 -8.39 -1.15 -5.57
C VAL A 65 -9.64 -1.39 -4.74
N ASN A 66 -10.78 -1.56 -5.42
CA ASN A 66 -12.06 -1.88 -4.76
C ASN A 66 -12.44 -0.89 -3.64
N GLY A 67 -12.09 0.38 -3.80
CA GLY A 67 -12.36 1.45 -2.83
C GLY A 67 -11.35 1.53 -1.67
N GLU A 68 -10.48 0.54 -1.52
CA GLU A 68 -9.41 0.51 -0.52
C GLU A 68 -8.15 1.17 -1.07
N TYR A 69 -7.40 1.84 -0.21
CA TYR A 69 -6.12 2.44 -0.57
C TYR A 69 -4.98 1.78 0.17
N ASP A 70 -3.90 1.52 -0.57
CA ASP A 70 -2.62 1.09 -0.05
C ASP A 70 -1.59 2.15 -0.44
N GLY A 71 -0.85 2.66 0.54
CA GLY A 71 0.12 3.71 0.30
C GLY A 71 1.37 3.54 1.14
N THR A 72 2.52 3.80 0.53
CA THR A 72 3.79 3.84 1.25
C THR A 72 4.70 4.90 0.66
N TYR A 73 5.54 5.49 1.52
CA TYR A 73 6.61 6.39 1.10
C TYR A 73 7.76 6.33 2.11
N TYR A 74 8.88 6.98 1.82
CA TYR A 74 10.00 7.07 2.76
C TYR A 74 10.82 8.36 2.54
N TYR A 75 11.47 8.83 3.61
CA TYR A 75 12.47 9.90 3.57
C TYR A 75 13.89 9.29 3.45
N ASP A 76 14.62 9.29 4.58
CA ASP A 76 15.95 8.73 4.77
C ASP A 76 15.86 7.61 5.82
N GLY A 77 15.39 6.44 5.41
CA GLY A 77 15.16 5.31 6.32
C GLY A 77 14.19 4.28 5.77
N SER A 78 13.49 3.60 6.69
CA SER A 78 12.45 2.64 6.38
C SER A 78 11.18 3.31 5.82
N TRP A 79 10.26 2.47 5.37
CA TRP A 79 8.95 2.86 4.88
C TRP A 79 8.06 3.44 6.00
N LEU A 80 7.21 4.38 5.58
CA LEU A 80 6.05 4.88 6.31
C LEU A 80 4.81 4.43 5.55
N ASN A 81 3.92 3.74 6.24
CA ASN A 81 2.68 3.23 5.65
C ASN A 81 1.56 4.26 5.80
N LEU A 82 0.67 4.31 4.83
CA LEU A 82 -0.48 5.19 4.82
C LEU A 82 -1.74 4.36 5.01
N ILE A 83 -2.53 4.75 6.01
CA ILE A 83 -3.85 4.17 6.27
C ILE A 83 -4.89 5.23 5.96
N THR A 84 -5.93 4.88 5.21
CA THR A 84 -7.02 5.84 4.92
C THR A 84 -7.75 6.18 6.21
N ASP A 85 -7.85 7.47 6.51
CA ASP A 85 -8.69 7.98 7.60
C ASP A 85 -10.07 8.38 7.05
N THR A 86 -10.07 9.35 6.13
CA THR A 86 -11.29 9.99 5.66
C THR A 86 -11.23 10.25 4.15
N LEU A 87 -12.33 9.94 3.46
CA LEU A 87 -12.60 10.37 2.08
C LEU A 87 -13.45 11.65 2.12
N ILE A 88 -12.95 12.74 1.53
CA ILE A 88 -13.67 14.01 1.45
C ILE A 88 -14.06 14.25 -0.01
N GLY A 89 -15.34 14.06 -0.33
CA GLY A 89 -15.81 14.15 -1.70
C GLY A 89 -15.18 13.10 -2.60
N LYS A 90 -14.82 13.49 -3.83
CA LYS A 90 -14.27 12.59 -4.86
C LYS A 90 -12.80 12.84 -5.21
N ASP A 91 -12.21 13.88 -4.64
CA ASP A 91 -10.88 14.39 -5.01
C ASP A 91 -9.96 14.57 -3.80
N SER A 92 -10.45 14.40 -2.58
CA SER A 92 -9.68 14.70 -1.36
C SER A 92 -9.59 13.49 -0.45
N LEU A 93 -8.37 13.23 0.05
CA LEU A 93 -7.99 12.09 0.86
C LEU A 93 -7.32 12.58 2.14
N VAL A 94 -7.65 11.95 3.26
CA VAL A 94 -6.89 12.08 4.50
C VAL A 94 -6.27 10.74 4.82
N PHE A 95 -4.95 10.69 4.89
CA PHE A 95 -4.21 9.51 5.33
C PHE A 95 -3.60 9.71 6.71
N LEU A 96 -3.58 8.65 7.50
CA LEU A 96 -2.73 8.51 8.67
C LEU A 96 -1.37 7.98 8.25
N GLU A 97 -0.32 8.65 8.71
CA GLU A 97 1.05 8.17 8.54
C GLU A 97 1.44 7.26 9.71
N ASN A 98 1.87 6.05 9.38
CA ASN A 98 2.25 5.04 10.34
C ASN A 98 3.69 4.61 10.15
N SER A 99 4.47 4.71 11.22
CA SER A 99 5.72 3.98 11.33
C SER A 99 5.50 2.63 12.01
N LEU A 100 6.34 1.65 11.70
CA LEU A 100 6.35 0.37 12.42
C LEU A 100 6.60 0.55 13.92
N HIS A 101 7.25 1.64 14.32
CA HIS A 101 7.51 1.94 15.72
C HIS A 101 6.24 2.29 16.49
N ASP A 102 5.41 3.18 15.94
CA ASP A 102 4.18 3.64 16.59
C ASP A 102 3.21 2.47 16.81
N TYR A 103 3.07 1.62 15.79
CA TYR A 103 2.28 0.39 15.88
C TYR A 103 2.70 -0.51 17.04
N TYR A 104 4.01 -0.59 17.32
CA TYR A 104 4.56 -1.54 18.28
C TYR A 104 4.54 -1.02 19.72
N PHE A 105 4.81 0.27 19.93
CA PHE A 105 5.05 0.82 21.27
C PHE A 105 3.94 1.72 21.79
N ASP A 106 3.14 2.32 20.91
CA ASP A 106 2.15 3.29 21.33
C ASP A 106 0.88 3.15 20.49
N ARG A 107 0.01 2.23 20.92
CA ARG A 107 -1.31 2.00 20.30
C ARG A 107 -2.24 3.21 20.40
N GLU A 108 -1.92 4.19 21.25
CA GLU A 108 -2.66 5.44 21.38
C GLU A 108 -1.93 6.62 20.72
N ALA A 109 -0.80 6.36 20.03
CA ALA A 109 -0.04 7.38 19.34
C ALA A 109 -0.94 8.10 18.35
N LYS A 110 -1.09 9.41 18.52
CA LYS A 110 -1.72 10.23 17.50
C LYS A 110 -0.83 10.21 16.27
N GLN A 111 -1.39 9.82 15.13
CA GLN A 111 -0.63 9.73 13.89
C GLN A 111 -0.63 11.09 13.18
N PRO A 112 0.47 11.45 12.49
CA PRO A 112 0.46 12.56 11.54
C PRO A 112 -0.60 12.34 10.45
N HIS A 113 -1.10 13.42 9.87
CA HIS A 113 -2.11 13.37 8.81
C HIS A 113 -1.58 13.96 7.53
N LEU A 114 -1.86 13.28 6.41
CA LEU A 114 -1.64 13.82 5.08
C LEU A 114 -3.02 14.19 4.52
N ASN A 115 -3.33 15.47 4.52
CA ASN A 115 -4.51 16.00 3.86
C ASN A 115 -4.13 16.28 2.42
N LEU A 116 -4.65 15.49 1.48
CA LEU A 116 -4.28 15.53 0.07
C LEU A 116 -5.51 15.91 -0.77
N LYS A 117 -5.34 16.86 -1.67
CA LYS A 117 -6.29 17.20 -2.72
C LYS A 117 -5.69 16.84 -4.07
N TRP A 118 -6.45 16.08 -4.86
CA TRP A 118 -6.08 15.69 -6.21
C TRP A 118 -6.10 16.90 -7.16
N THR A 119 -5.11 16.95 -8.04
CA THR A 119 -4.87 18.09 -8.94
C THR A 119 -5.03 17.73 -10.42
N GLY A 120 -5.43 16.49 -10.73
CA GLY A 120 -5.49 15.94 -12.09
C GLY A 120 -4.24 15.16 -12.51
N ASN A 121 -3.08 15.43 -11.92
CA ASN A 121 -1.82 14.72 -12.21
C ASN A 121 -0.98 14.45 -10.94
N GLY A 122 -1.61 14.46 -9.77
CA GLY A 122 -0.90 14.37 -8.49
C GLY A 122 -1.70 15.00 -7.35
N PHE A 123 -1.05 15.24 -6.22
CA PHE A 123 -1.67 15.77 -5.03
C PHE A 123 -0.98 17.03 -4.52
N ARG A 124 -1.78 17.96 -3.99
CA ARG A 124 -1.32 19.05 -3.16
C ARG A 124 -2.06 19.03 -1.84
N GLY A 125 -1.40 19.48 -0.79
CA GLY A 125 -2.06 19.59 0.49
C GLY A 125 -1.08 19.82 1.62
N ASN A 126 -1.40 19.30 2.80
CA ASN A 126 -0.63 19.55 4.00
C ASN A 126 -0.40 18.27 4.78
N TRP A 127 0.81 18.12 5.28
CA TRP A 127 1.15 17.22 6.36
C TRP A 127 0.87 17.94 7.68
N LEU A 128 0.26 17.25 8.64
CA LEU A 128 -0.03 17.76 9.98
C LEU A 128 0.60 16.82 10.99
N SER A 129 1.29 17.36 11.99
CA SER A 129 1.84 16.54 13.08
C SER A 129 0.75 15.84 13.88
N SER A 130 1.16 14.85 14.66
CA SER A 130 0.35 14.09 15.61
C SER A 130 -0.54 14.96 16.52
N ASP A 131 0.00 16.07 17.01
CA ASP A 131 -0.69 17.06 17.85
C ASP A 131 -1.44 18.15 17.06
N ARG A 132 -1.38 18.10 15.71
CA ARG A 132 -1.93 19.08 14.77
C ARG A 132 -1.35 20.50 14.90
N VAL A 133 -0.25 20.67 15.61
CA VAL A 133 0.38 21.99 15.82
C VAL A 133 1.24 22.39 14.63
N LYS A 134 2.01 21.45 14.08
CA LYS A 134 2.87 21.70 12.92
C LYS A 134 2.15 21.32 11.65
N THR A 135 2.21 22.21 10.67
CA THR A 135 1.71 21.96 9.33
C THR A 135 2.77 22.29 8.30
N TYR A 136 2.90 21.42 7.30
CA TYR A 136 3.88 21.56 6.23
C TYR A 136 3.28 21.22 4.88
N PRO A 137 3.70 21.88 3.79
CA PRO A 137 3.14 21.62 2.47
C PRO A 137 3.53 20.23 1.96
N ILE A 138 2.60 19.64 1.20
CA ILE A 138 2.78 18.45 0.38
C ILE A 138 2.55 18.84 -1.08
N ILE A 139 3.50 18.47 -1.94
CA ILE A 139 3.39 18.62 -3.39
C ILE A 139 3.88 17.31 -4.01
N LEU A 140 3.01 16.60 -4.69
CA LEU A 140 3.28 15.30 -5.31
C LEU A 140 2.76 15.30 -6.73
N GLU A 141 3.55 14.82 -7.67
CA GLU A 141 3.17 14.68 -9.08
C GLU A 141 3.38 13.23 -9.54
N GLU A 142 2.45 12.72 -10.32
CA GLU A 142 2.59 11.40 -10.94
C GLU A 142 3.74 11.43 -11.95
N LYS A 143 4.77 10.62 -11.70
CA LYS A 143 6.00 10.58 -12.50
C LYS A 143 6.55 9.17 -12.58
N TYR A 144 6.93 8.80 -13.80
CA TYR A 144 7.58 7.53 -14.12
C TYR A 144 8.93 7.80 -14.81
N PRO A 145 10.00 8.14 -14.06
CA PRO A 145 11.34 8.31 -14.62
C PRO A 145 11.88 7.01 -15.21
N GLN A 146 12.96 7.10 -15.99
CA GLN A 146 13.63 5.94 -16.56
C GLN A 146 13.98 4.92 -15.47
N GLY A 147 13.61 3.66 -15.68
CA GLY A 147 13.79 2.59 -14.68
C GLY A 147 12.64 2.46 -13.69
N SER A 148 11.56 3.23 -13.82
CA SER A 148 10.29 2.96 -13.16
C SER A 148 9.26 2.47 -14.18
N TYR A 149 8.22 1.79 -13.69
CA TYR A 149 7.23 1.11 -14.53
C TYR A 149 5.82 1.53 -14.18
N GLU A 150 4.96 1.62 -15.18
CA GLU A 150 3.53 1.89 -15.01
C GLU A 150 2.72 0.60 -14.84
N PHE A 151 1.70 0.66 -14.00
CA PHE A 151 0.80 -0.45 -13.73
C PHE A 151 -0.66 -0.01 -13.82
N GLY A 152 -1.50 -0.90 -14.32
CA GLY A 152 -2.91 -0.93 -13.98
C GLY A 152 -3.13 -1.90 -12.81
N THR A 153 -4.30 -1.81 -12.21
CA THR A 153 -4.77 -2.73 -11.16
C THR A 153 -5.99 -3.51 -11.66
N GLY A 154 -6.29 -4.62 -11.00
CA GLY A 154 -7.52 -5.38 -11.24
C GLY A 154 -7.89 -6.19 -10.02
N ILE A 155 -9.14 -6.66 -10.01
CA ILE A 155 -9.68 -7.49 -8.95
C ILE A 155 -10.43 -8.68 -9.55
N TYR A 156 -10.27 -9.86 -8.94
CA TYR A 156 -11.15 -11.02 -9.11
C TYR A 156 -11.80 -11.32 -7.76
N GLN A 157 -13.10 -11.59 -7.76
CA GLN A 157 -13.86 -11.96 -6.57
C GLN A 157 -14.87 -13.05 -6.91
N ASP A 158 -15.01 -14.03 -6.03
CA ASP A 158 -16.02 -15.07 -6.15
C ASP A 158 -16.45 -15.56 -4.76
N SER A 159 -17.59 -16.24 -4.69
CA SER A 159 -18.10 -16.82 -3.44
C SER A 159 -18.90 -18.08 -3.67
N VAL A 160 -18.99 -18.93 -2.63
CA VAL A 160 -19.81 -20.13 -2.69
C VAL A 160 -20.45 -20.46 -1.35
N LYS A 161 -21.72 -20.87 -1.40
CA LYS A 161 -22.37 -21.53 -0.27
C LYS A 161 -21.85 -22.95 -0.09
N ALA A 162 -21.63 -23.36 1.16
CA ALA A 162 -21.34 -24.77 1.49
C ALA A 162 -22.49 -25.70 1.04
N PHE A 163 -23.74 -25.29 1.27
CA PHE A 163 -24.96 -26.03 0.92
C PHE A 163 -25.89 -25.14 0.07
N ALA A 164 -25.88 -25.35 -1.25
CA ALA A 164 -26.52 -24.46 -2.23
C ALA A 164 -28.03 -24.18 -1.99
N LYS A 165 -28.76 -25.15 -1.43
CA LYS A 165 -30.21 -25.04 -1.19
C LYS A 165 -30.57 -24.46 0.18
N ASP A 166 -29.60 -24.25 1.06
CA ASP A 166 -29.83 -23.71 2.39
C ASP A 166 -29.64 -22.18 2.39
N ALA A 167 -30.69 -21.46 2.81
CA ALA A 167 -30.67 -20.01 2.92
C ALA A 167 -29.66 -19.54 3.98
N LYS A 168 -29.43 -20.33 5.03
CA LYS A 168 -28.49 -20.03 6.13
C LYS A 168 -27.16 -20.78 6.01
N SER A 169 -26.88 -21.36 4.84
CA SER A 169 -25.59 -21.99 4.58
C SER A 169 -24.46 -21.01 4.84
N PRO A 170 -23.36 -21.43 5.49
CA PRO A 170 -22.15 -20.62 5.51
C PRO A 170 -21.59 -20.45 4.09
N VAL A 171 -20.82 -19.38 3.92
CA VAL A 171 -20.25 -18.92 2.65
C VAL A 171 -18.73 -18.88 2.74
N ALA A 172 -18.05 -19.33 1.70
CA ALA A 172 -16.64 -19.01 1.48
C ALA A 172 -16.52 -17.92 0.41
N GLU A 173 -15.65 -16.96 0.64
CA GLU A 173 -15.31 -15.87 -0.27
C GLU A 173 -13.83 -15.93 -0.61
N ILE A 174 -13.48 -15.58 -1.85
CA ILE A 174 -12.10 -15.49 -2.30
C ILE A 174 -11.89 -14.25 -3.15
N SER A 175 -10.78 -13.54 -2.95
CA SER A 175 -10.44 -12.37 -3.75
C SER A 175 -8.95 -12.28 -4.11
N PHE A 176 -8.68 -11.66 -5.26
CA PHE A 176 -7.33 -11.38 -5.74
C PHE A 176 -7.27 -9.94 -6.24
N GLU A 177 -6.59 -9.07 -5.52
CA GLU A 177 -6.19 -7.76 -5.99
C GLU A 177 -4.80 -7.83 -6.61
N TYR A 178 -4.69 -7.48 -7.89
CA TYR A 178 -3.47 -7.75 -8.66
C TYR A 178 -3.02 -6.55 -9.47
N LEU A 179 -1.72 -6.53 -9.73
CA LEU A 179 -1.08 -5.56 -10.61
C LEU A 179 -0.97 -6.10 -12.04
N LYS A 180 -1.00 -5.19 -13.00
CA LYS A 180 -0.74 -5.45 -14.43
C LYS A 180 0.22 -4.40 -14.96
N ALA A 181 1.42 -4.81 -15.38
CA ALA A 181 2.32 -3.89 -16.06
C ALA A 181 1.65 -3.37 -17.35
N LYS A 182 1.69 -2.06 -17.58
CA LYS A 182 1.07 -1.44 -18.77
C LYS A 182 1.87 -1.69 -20.04
N ALA A 183 3.20 -1.77 -19.94
CA ALA A 183 4.06 -2.03 -21.08
C ALA A 183 3.78 -3.43 -21.67
N THR A 184 3.75 -3.51 -23.01
CA THR A 184 3.52 -4.74 -23.77
C THR A 184 4.77 -5.22 -24.52
N ASP A 185 5.91 -4.57 -24.28
CA ASP A 185 7.21 -5.02 -24.77
C ASP A 185 7.69 -6.27 -24.01
N ASP A 186 8.84 -6.80 -24.41
CA ASP A 186 9.45 -7.99 -23.81
C ASP A 186 9.68 -7.85 -22.29
N THR A 187 10.02 -6.65 -21.81
CA THR A 187 10.18 -6.34 -20.38
C THR A 187 8.84 -6.34 -19.64
N GLY A 188 7.83 -5.66 -20.19
CA GLY A 188 6.48 -5.61 -19.64
C GLY A 188 5.80 -6.99 -19.63
N ASN A 189 6.04 -7.81 -20.65
CA ASN A 189 5.57 -9.20 -20.71
C ASN A 189 6.25 -10.07 -19.66
N TRP A 190 7.56 -9.94 -19.47
CA TRP A 190 8.26 -10.63 -18.39
C TRP A 190 7.69 -10.25 -17.02
N LEU A 191 7.54 -8.95 -16.77
CA LEU A 191 7.01 -8.43 -15.50
C LEU A 191 5.58 -8.92 -15.24
N ASN A 192 4.70 -8.84 -16.25
CA ASN A 192 3.34 -9.38 -16.16
C ASN A 192 3.31 -10.88 -15.86
N ASN A 193 4.24 -11.66 -16.42
CA ASN A 193 4.34 -13.08 -16.11
C ASN A 193 4.82 -13.33 -14.67
N GLN A 194 5.70 -12.50 -14.12
CA GLN A 194 6.06 -12.56 -12.71
C GLN A 194 4.87 -12.25 -11.80
N LEU A 195 4.13 -11.17 -12.08
CA LEU A 195 2.95 -10.80 -11.29
C LEU A 195 1.90 -11.92 -11.24
N LYS A 196 1.64 -12.58 -12.37
CA LYS A 196 0.76 -13.76 -12.42
C LYS A 196 1.27 -14.91 -11.55
N ARG A 197 2.57 -15.22 -11.64
CA ARG A 197 3.19 -16.29 -10.84
C ARG A 197 3.14 -16.00 -9.34
N ILE A 198 3.36 -14.74 -8.95
CA ILE A 198 3.24 -14.29 -7.56
C ILE A 198 1.83 -14.56 -7.04
N SER A 199 0.79 -14.28 -7.83
CA SER A 199 -0.60 -14.62 -7.47
C SER A 199 -0.95 -16.12 -7.57
N GLY A 200 0.02 -17.01 -7.81
CA GLY A 200 -0.21 -18.46 -7.92
C GLY A 200 -0.74 -18.95 -9.28
N ILE A 201 -0.88 -18.07 -10.28
CA ILE A 201 -1.30 -18.49 -11.62
C ILE A 201 -0.18 -19.31 -12.28
N LYS A 202 -0.54 -20.49 -12.78
CA LYS A 202 0.40 -21.45 -13.37
C LYS A 202 1.09 -20.89 -14.63
N THR A 203 2.35 -21.27 -14.82
CA THR A 203 3.09 -20.91 -16.04
C THR A 203 2.36 -21.46 -17.28
N GLY A 204 2.24 -20.62 -18.32
CA GLY A 204 1.51 -20.95 -19.55
C GLY A 204 0.07 -20.45 -19.58
N GLU A 205 -0.54 -20.17 -18.41
CA GLU A 205 -1.84 -19.50 -18.35
C GLU A 205 -1.65 -18.00 -18.61
N THR A 206 -2.23 -17.53 -19.72
CA THR A 206 -2.09 -16.13 -20.16
C THR A 206 -3.19 -15.26 -19.57
N ASP A 207 -4.38 -15.80 -19.40
CA ASP A 207 -5.57 -15.12 -18.91
C ASP A 207 -5.65 -15.17 -17.37
N ARG A 208 -5.75 -14.00 -16.74
CA ARG A 208 -5.83 -13.88 -15.29
C ARG A 208 -7.15 -14.40 -14.73
N GLU A 209 -8.25 -14.11 -15.40
CA GLU A 209 -9.60 -14.51 -14.99
C GLU A 209 -9.71 -16.04 -14.94
N ILE A 210 -9.24 -16.70 -16.01
CA ILE A 210 -9.21 -18.16 -16.08
C ILE A 210 -8.29 -18.73 -14.99
N GLY A 211 -7.13 -18.12 -14.77
CA GLY A 211 -6.18 -18.51 -13.72
C GLY A 211 -6.78 -18.44 -12.33
N PHE A 212 -7.35 -17.29 -11.97
CA PHE A 212 -7.99 -17.06 -10.67
C PHE A 212 -9.21 -17.94 -10.46
N LYS A 213 -10.05 -18.10 -11.49
CA LYS A 213 -11.19 -19.01 -11.43
C LYS A 213 -10.79 -20.44 -11.09
N LYS A 214 -9.70 -20.96 -11.67
CA LYS A 214 -9.20 -22.30 -11.33
C LYS A 214 -8.74 -22.41 -9.87
N ILE A 215 -8.15 -21.35 -9.31
CA ILE A 215 -7.75 -21.30 -7.91
C ILE A 215 -9.00 -21.25 -7.01
N ALA A 216 -9.97 -20.40 -7.34
CA ALA A 216 -11.24 -20.28 -6.63
C ALA A 216 -12.03 -21.61 -6.64
N ASP A 217 -12.15 -22.26 -7.80
CA ASP A 217 -12.85 -23.55 -7.94
C ASP A 217 -12.23 -24.63 -7.05
N ALA A 218 -10.89 -24.68 -6.96
CA ALA A 218 -10.18 -25.61 -6.08
C ALA A 218 -10.44 -25.29 -4.61
N TYR A 219 -10.30 -24.02 -4.20
CA TYR A 219 -10.59 -23.55 -2.84
C TYR A 219 -12.02 -23.88 -2.41
N PHE A 220 -13.00 -23.60 -3.27
CA PHE A 220 -14.41 -23.88 -3.01
C PHE A 220 -14.75 -25.36 -2.93
N SER A 221 -14.09 -26.19 -3.74
CA SER A 221 -14.21 -27.64 -3.65
C SER A 221 -13.73 -28.14 -2.27
N ASP A 222 -12.56 -27.69 -1.84
CA ASP A 222 -11.98 -28.06 -0.54
C ASP A 222 -12.83 -27.55 0.63
N TYR A 223 -13.31 -26.30 0.56
CA TYR A 223 -14.22 -25.72 1.53
C TYR A 223 -15.50 -26.55 1.68
N LYS A 224 -16.21 -26.82 0.59
CA LYS A 224 -17.47 -27.61 0.62
C LYS A 224 -17.25 -29.00 1.21
N LYS A 225 -16.17 -29.67 0.82
CA LYS A 225 -15.80 -30.98 1.36
C LYS A 225 -15.55 -30.89 2.87
N GLY A 226 -14.74 -29.92 3.29
CA GLY A 226 -14.41 -29.69 4.69
C GLY A 226 -15.64 -29.44 5.55
N ILE A 227 -16.54 -28.54 5.12
CA ILE A 227 -17.77 -28.23 5.87
C ILE A 227 -18.73 -29.42 5.90
N ALA A 228 -18.89 -30.15 4.80
CA ALA A 228 -19.73 -31.34 4.76
C ALA A 228 -19.21 -32.46 5.67
N ASP A 229 -17.89 -32.64 5.76
CA ASP A 229 -17.29 -33.63 6.65
C ASP A 229 -17.40 -33.21 8.12
N GLN A 230 -17.18 -31.93 8.43
CA GLN A 230 -17.33 -31.41 9.79
C GLN A 230 -18.80 -31.40 10.26
N GLN A 231 -19.77 -31.23 9.36
CA GLN A 231 -21.19 -31.31 9.74
C GLN A 231 -21.59 -32.71 10.25
N LYS A 232 -20.92 -33.78 9.81
CA LYS A 232 -21.23 -35.16 10.25
C LYS A 232 -20.87 -35.43 11.71
N SER A 233 -19.88 -34.71 12.25
CA SER A 233 -19.29 -34.95 13.57
C SER A 233 -19.26 -33.72 14.47
N GLY A 234 -19.67 -32.56 13.94
CA GLY A 234 -19.63 -31.28 14.62
C GLY A 234 -20.68 -31.16 15.73
N PRO A 235 -20.41 -30.36 16.77
CA PRO A 235 -21.38 -30.14 17.84
C PRO A 235 -22.61 -29.38 17.31
N ASP A 236 -23.80 -29.79 17.72
CA ASP A 236 -25.06 -29.06 17.47
C ASP A 236 -25.15 -27.84 18.42
N ARG A 237 -24.25 -26.87 18.22
CA ARG A 237 -24.11 -25.63 18.99
C ARG A 237 -23.89 -24.41 18.08
N GLY A 238 -24.55 -24.38 16.92
CA GLY A 238 -24.38 -23.29 15.96
C GLY A 238 -23.06 -23.33 15.19
N PHE A 239 -22.44 -24.50 15.06
CA PHE A 239 -21.19 -24.74 14.34
C PHE A 239 -21.12 -24.04 12.97
N LEU A 240 -22.19 -24.13 12.16
CA LEU A 240 -22.25 -23.50 10.83
C LEU A 240 -22.11 -21.97 10.86
N ALA A 241 -22.43 -21.30 11.98
CA ALA A 241 -22.29 -19.85 12.08
C ALA A 241 -20.84 -19.37 12.05
N TRP A 242 -19.88 -20.24 12.39
CA TRP A 242 -18.44 -19.92 12.40
C TRP A 242 -17.71 -20.38 11.13
N MET A 243 -18.44 -20.95 10.17
CA MET A 243 -17.86 -21.58 8.97
C MET A 243 -17.90 -20.67 7.74
N ASN A 244 -18.10 -19.36 7.93
CA ASN A 244 -17.89 -18.40 6.85
C ASN A 244 -16.39 -18.20 6.69
N TYR A 245 -15.85 -18.50 5.52
CA TYR A 245 -14.42 -18.45 5.26
C TYR A 245 -14.08 -17.32 4.28
N THR A 246 -12.89 -16.74 4.41
CA THR A 246 -12.34 -15.79 3.45
C THR A 246 -10.92 -16.23 3.07
N ASN A 247 -10.52 -15.89 1.84
CA ASN A 247 -9.15 -16.06 1.36
C ASN A 247 -8.85 -14.93 0.38
N ASN A 248 -8.06 -13.96 0.80
CA ASN A 248 -7.80 -12.76 0.01
C ASN A 248 -6.30 -12.61 -0.21
N THR A 249 -5.95 -12.10 -1.38
CA THR A 249 -4.57 -11.76 -1.69
C THR A 249 -4.49 -10.40 -2.36
N GLN A 250 -3.42 -9.67 -2.07
CA GLN A 250 -3.19 -8.34 -2.60
C GLN A 250 -1.74 -8.17 -3.04
N GLN A 251 -1.56 -7.55 -4.20
CA GLN A 251 -0.26 -7.04 -4.65
C GLN A 251 -0.19 -5.53 -4.47
N SER A 252 0.81 -5.05 -3.73
CA SER A 252 1.16 -3.64 -3.57
C SER A 252 2.61 -3.41 -4.00
N ILE A 253 2.94 -2.17 -4.38
CA ILE A 253 4.31 -1.78 -4.78
C ILE A 253 4.94 -0.95 -3.67
N VAL A 254 6.07 -1.39 -3.14
CA VAL A 254 6.81 -0.66 -2.09
C VAL A 254 8.10 0.01 -2.58
N TYR A 255 8.51 -0.30 -3.83
CA TYR A 255 9.62 0.35 -4.52
C TYR A 255 9.48 0.18 -6.03
N ASN A 256 9.68 1.25 -6.80
CA ASN A 256 9.61 1.25 -8.27
C ASN A 256 10.55 2.31 -8.85
N ASP A 257 11.85 2.00 -8.84
CA ASP A 257 12.92 2.89 -9.26
C ASP A 257 14.18 2.11 -9.65
N ASN A 258 15.09 2.76 -10.38
CA ASN A 258 16.39 2.20 -10.78
C ASN A 258 16.28 0.85 -11.50
N GLY A 259 15.18 0.60 -12.21
CA GLY A 259 14.88 -0.65 -12.90
C GLY A 259 14.47 -1.81 -11.98
N PHE A 260 14.26 -1.54 -10.69
CA PHE A 260 13.74 -2.50 -9.72
C PHE A 260 12.27 -2.23 -9.41
N VAL A 261 11.51 -3.30 -9.22
CA VAL A 261 10.15 -3.27 -8.68
C VAL A 261 10.11 -4.22 -7.50
N ILE A 262 9.63 -3.75 -6.35
CA ILE A 262 9.43 -4.59 -5.17
C ILE A 262 7.94 -4.68 -4.90
N ILE A 263 7.44 -5.91 -4.95
CA ILE A 263 6.05 -6.25 -4.66
C ILE A 263 5.95 -6.76 -3.23
N ASP A 264 5.04 -6.18 -2.46
CA ASP A 264 4.48 -6.83 -1.28
C ASP A 264 3.28 -7.66 -1.73
N PHE A 265 3.35 -8.97 -1.52
CA PHE A 265 2.24 -9.89 -1.72
C PHE A 265 1.66 -10.28 -0.37
N LEU A 266 0.57 -9.63 0.01
CA LEU A 266 -0.20 -9.94 1.21
C LEU A 266 -1.18 -11.07 0.89
N ALA A 267 -1.23 -12.07 1.77
CA ALA A 267 -2.24 -13.11 1.76
C ALA A 267 -2.87 -13.19 3.14
N ASP A 268 -4.20 -13.05 3.22
CA ASP A 268 -4.98 -13.25 4.44
C ASP A 268 -6.06 -14.31 4.23
N ALA A 269 -6.36 -15.05 5.29
CA ALA A 269 -7.44 -16.02 5.28
C ALA A 269 -8.09 -16.11 6.65
N TYR A 270 -9.42 -16.19 6.65
CA TYR A 270 -10.20 -16.63 7.80
C TYR A 270 -10.82 -17.98 7.49
N THR A 271 -10.53 -18.98 8.32
CA THR A 271 -11.02 -20.35 8.15
C THR A 271 -11.76 -20.84 9.39
N GLY A 272 -12.50 -19.93 10.03
CA GLY A 272 -13.16 -20.17 11.31
C GLY A 272 -12.23 -20.03 12.52
N GLY A 273 -12.79 -20.08 13.72
CA GLY A 273 -12.04 -19.93 14.98
C GLY A 273 -11.93 -18.47 15.45
N ALA A 274 -10.92 -18.20 16.28
CA ALA A 274 -10.81 -16.95 17.03
C ALA A 274 -10.43 -15.72 16.17
N HIS A 275 -9.59 -15.91 15.15
CA HIS A 275 -9.13 -14.86 14.25
C HIS A 275 -8.63 -15.46 12.92
N GLY A 276 -8.44 -14.61 11.91
CA GLY A 276 -7.78 -14.99 10.65
C GLY A 276 -6.26 -15.06 10.79
N ASN A 277 -5.57 -15.49 9.74
CA ASN A 277 -4.12 -15.42 9.66
C ASN A 277 -3.70 -14.67 8.40
N TYR A 278 -2.55 -14.01 8.45
CA TYR A 278 -2.03 -13.28 7.31
C TYR A 278 -0.51 -13.43 7.21
N SER A 279 0.00 -13.19 6.01
CA SER A 279 1.43 -13.16 5.73
C SER A 279 1.71 -12.26 4.54
N SER A 280 2.85 -11.61 4.56
CA SER A 280 3.38 -10.87 3.42
C SER A 280 4.64 -11.56 2.89
N SER A 281 4.76 -11.60 1.56
CA SER A 281 5.92 -12.11 0.84
C SER A 281 6.48 -11.03 -0.06
N MET A 282 7.75 -10.67 0.16
CA MET A 282 8.43 -9.63 -0.59
C MET A 282 9.10 -10.21 -1.84
N TYR A 283 8.74 -9.67 -3.00
CA TYR A 283 9.34 -10.05 -4.28
C TYR A 283 10.13 -8.89 -4.84
N CYS A 284 11.46 -8.98 -4.71
CA CYS A 284 12.38 -8.03 -5.33
C CYS A 284 12.63 -8.42 -6.79
N LEU A 285 12.11 -7.64 -7.74
CA LEU A 285 12.25 -7.89 -9.17
C LEU A 285 13.25 -6.90 -9.77
N ASP A 286 14.36 -7.41 -10.28
CA ASP A 286 15.22 -6.69 -11.21
C ASP A 286 14.61 -6.80 -12.61
N VAL A 287 13.78 -5.82 -12.94
CA VAL A 287 13.02 -5.80 -14.19
C VAL A 287 13.93 -5.59 -15.40
N GLN A 288 14.97 -4.75 -15.24
CA GLN A 288 15.96 -4.51 -16.29
C GLN A 288 16.69 -5.79 -16.70
N ASN A 289 17.08 -6.63 -15.72
CA ASN A 289 17.77 -7.89 -15.97
C ASN A 289 16.85 -9.11 -15.96
N LYS A 290 15.52 -8.91 -15.88
CA LYS A 290 14.49 -9.96 -15.87
C LYS A 290 14.75 -11.06 -14.85
N LYS A 291 15.08 -10.66 -13.63
CA LYS A 291 15.48 -11.56 -12.54
C LYS A 291 14.72 -11.26 -11.25
N GLN A 292 14.21 -12.29 -10.59
CA GLN A 292 13.85 -12.18 -9.17
C GLN A 292 15.14 -12.25 -8.34
N MET A 293 15.37 -11.23 -7.54
CA MET A 293 16.60 -11.07 -6.77
C MET A 293 16.62 -12.01 -5.57
N ILE A 294 17.83 -12.43 -5.20
CA ILE A 294 18.16 -13.06 -3.94
C ILE A 294 19.14 -12.19 -3.15
N LEU A 295 19.31 -12.44 -1.85
CA LEU A 295 20.13 -11.60 -0.98
C LEU A 295 21.55 -11.37 -1.53
N SER A 296 22.16 -12.42 -2.11
CA SER A 296 23.52 -12.35 -2.66
C SER A 296 23.67 -11.47 -3.91
N ASP A 297 22.56 -11.02 -4.50
CA ASP A 297 22.55 -10.01 -5.56
C ASP A 297 22.71 -8.59 -4.98
N VAL A 298 22.28 -8.39 -3.74
CA VAL A 298 22.35 -7.12 -3.01
C VAL A 298 23.63 -7.04 -2.16
N ALA A 299 23.89 -8.06 -1.35
CA ALA A 299 25.02 -8.10 -0.42
C ALA A 299 25.68 -9.50 -0.36
N LYS A 300 27.00 -9.54 -0.50
CA LYS A 300 27.86 -10.71 -0.29
C LYS A 300 28.26 -10.76 1.18
N ILE A 301 27.38 -11.32 2.00
CA ILE A 301 27.51 -11.37 3.46
C ILE A 301 27.23 -12.78 3.97
N ASP A 302 27.99 -13.24 4.97
CA ASP A 302 27.74 -14.53 5.60
C ASP A 302 26.60 -14.44 6.63
N SER A 303 26.05 -15.60 7.00
CA SER A 303 24.88 -15.68 7.88
C SER A 303 25.10 -15.09 9.28
N ASN A 304 26.32 -15.19 9.83
CA ASN A 304 26.60 -14.71 11.20
C ASN A 304 26.72 -13.19 11.21
N THR A 305 27.38 -12.63 10.19
CA THR A 305 27.52 -11.17 10.06
C THR A 305 26.16 -10.51 9.81
N ILE A 306 25.31 -11.05 8.92
CA ILE A 306 23.98 -10.46 8.71
C ILE A 306 23.09 -10.61 9.94
N GLN A 307 23.14 -11.75 10.64
CA GLN A 307 22.45 -11.94 11.92
C GLN A 307 22.87 -10.87 12.94
N SER A 308 24.17 -10.61 13.08
CA SER A 308 24.68 -9.59 14.01
C SER A 308 24.17 -8.19 13.66
N LEU A 309 24.09 -7.85 12.36
CA LEU A 309 23.52 -6.58 11.91
C LEU A 309 22.01 -6.51 12.15
N LEU A 310 21.28 -7.61 11.94
CA LEU A 310 19.86 -7.71 12.25
C LEU A 310 19.61 -7.49 13.73
N GLU A 311 20.28 -8.22 14.61
CA GLU A 311 20.11 -8.11 16.06
C GLU A 311 20.47 -6.71 16.59
N LYS A 312 21.55 -6.12 16.06
CA LYS A 312 21.92 -4.73 16.37
C LYS A 312 20.82 -3.74 16.00
N ASN A 313 20.22 -3.87 14.82
CA ASN A 313 19.18 -2.94 14.36
C ASN A 313 17.82 -3.24 15.00
N LEU A 314 17.48 -4.51 15.24
CA LEU A 314 16.33 -4.93 16.04
C LEU A 314 16.36 -4.26 17.42
N ARG A 315 17.49 -4.33 18.13
CA ARG A 315 17.61 -3.71 19.45
C ARG A 315 17.31 -2.22 19.43
N LYS A 316 17.76 -1.50 18.39
CA LYS A 316 17.47 -0.07 18.20
C LYS A 316 15.99 0.18 17.88
N GLN A 317 15.43 -0.55 16.93
CA GLN A 317 14.07 -0.33 16.42
C GLN A 317 13.00 -0.72 17.43
N TYR A 318 13.28 -1.75 18.24
CA TYR A 318 12.35 -2.31 19.22
C TYR A 318 12.72 -1.98 20.67
N ASN A 319 13.53 -0.94 20.88
CA ASN A 319 13.88 -0.42 22.22
C ASN A 319 14.43 -1.46 23.21
N ILE A 320 15.14 -2.48 22.72
CA ILE A 320 15.74 -3.52 23.56
C ILE A 320 17.06 -2.98 24.12
N LYS A 321 17.13 -2.79 25.44
CA LYS A 321 18.33 -2.23 26.08
C LYS A 321 19.52 -3.19 25.96
N PRO A 322 20.78 -2.71 26.04
CA PRO A 322 21.96 -3.57 25.89
C PRO A 322 22.00 -4.77 26.83
N GLN A 323 21.50 -4.63 28.05
CA GLN A 323 21.44 -5.71 29.06
C GLN A 323 20.24 -6.65 28.90
N ASP A 324 19.23 -6.25 28.11
CA ASP A 324 18.00 -7.02 27.95
C ASP A 324 18.20 -8.09 26.87
N LYS A 325 17.54 -9.24 27.05
CA LYS A 325 17.50 -10.32 26.08
C LYS A 325 16.63 -9.96 24.89
N ILE A 326 16.98 -10.44 23.70
CA ILE A 326 16.14 -10.31 22.50
C ILE A 326 14.79 -11.00 22.72
N SER A 327 14.76 -12.06 23.53
CA SER A 327 13.51 -12.76 23.90
C SER A 327 12.55 -11.95 24.78
N SER A 328 12.89 -10.71 25.13
CA SER A 328 11.90 -9.75 25.67
C SER A 328 10.90 -9.27 24.61
N VAL A 329 11.25 -9.41 23.32
CA VAL A 329 10.45 -9.01 22.17
C VAL A 329 10.14 -10.21 21.28
N LEU A 330 11.10 -11.12 21.09
CA LEU A 330 10.97 -12.30 20.23
C LEU A 330 10.77 -13.59 21.05
N PHE A 331 10.50 -14.70 20.38
CA PHE A 331 10.45 -16.03 21.02
C PHE A 331 11.84 -16.50 21.48
N ASP A 332 12.86 -16.26 20.66
CA ASP A 332 14.24 -16.68 20.90
C ASP A 332 15.14 -15.50 21.28
N ASP A 333 16.29 -15.78 21.90
CA ASP A 333 17.30 -14.77 22.25
C ASP A 333 18.29 -14.48 21.10
N PHE A 334 17.86 -14.76 19.86
CA PHE A 334 18.61 -14.50 18.63
C PHE A 334 17.64 -14.22 17.47
N LEU A 335 18.12 -13.63 16.38
CA LEU A 335 17.32 -13.40 15.17
C LEU A 335 18.02 -13.94 13.91
N LYS A 336 17.57 -15.10 13.41
CA LYS A 336 18.10 -15.67 12.17
C LYS A 336 17.63 -14.85 10.95
N PRO A 337 18.49 -14.59 9.95
CA PRO A 337 18.05 -14.03 8.69
C PRO A 337 17.08 -15.01 7.99
N ASN A 338 15.95 -14.48 7.49
CA ASN A 338 15.07 -15.24 6.61
C ASN A 338 15.33 -14.87 5.13
N LYS A 339 14.48 -15.35 4.22
CA LYS A 339 14.58 -15.03 2.79
C LYS A 339 13.63 -13.90 2.36
N ASN A 340 12.83 -13.37 3.28
CA ASN A 340 11.78 -12.39 3.01
C ASN A 340 12.33 -10.97 3.17
N PHE A 341 13.26 -10.62 2.28
CA PHE A 341 13.96 -9.33 2.30
C PHE A 341 13.45 -8.40 1.20
N TYR A 342 13.65 -7.11 1.43
CA TYR A 342 13.36 -6.05 0.48
C TYR A 342 14.19 -4.82 0.77
N PHE A 343 14.23 -3.84 -0.13
CA PHE A 343 15.08 -2.67 0.02
C PHE A 343 14.44 -1.41 -0.55
N ASN A 344 14.90 -0.26 -0.11
CA ASN A 344 14.68 1.01 -0.79
C ASN A 344 16.04 1.66 -1.07
N LYS A 345 16.08 2.96 -1.38
CA LYS A 345 17.35 3.67 -1.64
C LYS A 345 18.27 3.78 -0.41
N ASN A 346 17.71 3.59 0.80
CA ASN A 346 18.38 3.90 2.07
C ASN A 346 18.90 2.63 2.79
N GLY A 347 18.31 1.47 2.54
CA GLY A 347 18.69 0.25 3.23
C GLY A 347 17.93 -1.00 2.79
N LEU A 348 18.29 -2.10 3.44
CA LEU A 348 17.72 -3.43 3.28
C LEU A 348 16.91 -3.77 4.53
N ALA A 349 15.74 -4.38 4.36
CA ALA A 349 14.92 -4.87 5.45
C ALA A 349 14.65 -6.37 5.32
N PHE A 350 14.44 -7.01 6.47
CA PHE A 350 13.94 -8.37 6.59
C PHE A 350 12.60 -8.33 7.34
N MET A 351 11.60 -8.99 6.80
CA MET A 351 10.26 -9.05 7.37
C MET A 351 9.93 -10.47 7.81
N TYR A 352 9.48 -10.60 9.05
CA TYR A 352 9.07 -11.85 9.67
C TYR A 352 7.57 -11.81 9.90
N ASN A 353 6.88 -12.84 9.42
CA ASN A 353 5.43 -12.92 9.51
C ASN A 353 4.97 -13.28 10.95
N PRO A 354 3.69 -13.06 11.28
CA PRO A 354 3.14 -13.52 12.56
C PRO A 354 3.50 -14.98 12.84
N TYR A 355 3.88 -15.27 14.08
CA TYR A 355 4.36 -16.58 14.56
C TYR A 355 5.72 -17.04 14.03
N GLU A 356 6.38 -16.30 13.14
CA GLU A 356 7.72 -16.69 12.68
C GLU A 356 8.77 -16.47 13.79
N VAL A 357 8.74 -15.30 14.43
CA VAL A 357 9.67 -14.93 15.52
C VAL A 357 9.00 -14.26 16.71
N ALA A 358 7.71 -13.91 16.60
CA ALA A 358 6.93 -13.20 17.60
C ALA A 358 5.45 -13.60 17.53
N SER A 359 4.68 -13.29 18.56
CA SER A 359 3.25 -13.64 18.62
C SER A 359 2.43 -12.90 17.58
N TYR A 360 1.25 -13.43 17.21
CA TYR A 360 0.33 -12.73 16.30
C TYR A 360 -0.09 -11.34 16.81
N ALA A 361 -0.24 -11.17 18.12
CA ALA A 361 -0.58 -9.89 18.72
C ALA A 361 0.49 -8.80 18.53
N GLN A 362 1.73 -9.20 18.24
CA GLN A 362 2.83 -8.30 17.89
C GLN A 362 2.89 -7.99 16.39
N GLY A 363 2.14 -8.74 15.56
CA GLY A 363 2.12 -8.58 14.11
C GLY A 363 3.43 -8.98 13.44
N GLN A 364 3.70 -8.37 12.29
CA GLN A 364 4.95 -8.55 11.56
C GLN A 364 6.12 -7.85 12.27
N ILE A 365 7.27 -8.52 12.34
CA ILE A 365 8.53 -7.91 12.78
C ILE A 365 9.32 -7.54 11.54
N VAL A 366 9.64 -6.27 11.38
CA VAL A 366 10.50 -5.77 10.30
C VAL A 366 11.77 -5.19 10.90
N VAL A 367 12.92 -5.62 10.39
CA VAL A 367 14.23 -5.11 10.79
C VAL A 367 14.91 -4.44 9.60
N PHE A 368 15.17 -3.13 9.72
CA PHE A 368 15.78 -2.32 8.67
C PHE A 368 17.26 -2.09 8.98
N ILE A 369 18.12 -2.35 8.00
CA ILE A 369 19.56 -2.16 8.08
C ILE A 369 19.94 -1.07 7.05
N PRO A 370 20.39 0.11 7.51
CA PRO A 370 20.86 1.16 6.62
C PRO A 370 22.02 0.67 5.74
N PHE A 371 22.06 1.10 4.47
CA PHE A 371 23.16 0.74 3.58
C PHE A 371 24.52 1.27 4.04
N THR A 372 24.55 2.29 4.89
CA THR A 372 25.78 2.75 5.57
C THR A 372 26.41 1.65 6.42
N GLU A 373 25.60 0.76 7.03
CA GLU A 373 26.09 -0.39 7.80
C GLU A 373 26.42 -1.60 6.90
N LEU A 374 25.79 -1.70 5.71
CA LEU A 374 26.03 -2.79 4.75
C LEU A 374 27.12 -2.48 3.70
N LYS A 375 27.62 -1.24 3.64
CA LYS A 375 28.53 -0.75 2.58
C LYS A 375 29.69 -1.70 2.24
N PRO A 376 30.40 -2.34 3.20
CA PRO A 376 31.49 -3.27 2.89
C PRO A 376 31.04 -4.55 2.16
N TYR A 377 29.76 -4.90 2.25
CA TYR A 377 29.21 -6.16 1.75
C TYR A 377 28.38 -5.97 0.47
N LEU A 378 28.00 -4.74 0.11
CA LEU A 378 27.18 -4.48 -1.07
C LEU A 378 27.88 -4.94 -2.35
N THR A 379 27.12 -5.57 -3.25
CA THR A 379 27.68 -5.94 -4.55
C THR A 379 28.01 -4.68 -5.36
N PRO A 380 29.13 -4.69 -6.12
CA PRO A 380 29.53 -3.56 -6.94
C PRO A 380 28.45 -3.02 -7.88
N ASP A 381 27.71 -3.91 -8.52
CA ASP A 381 26.70 -3.57 -9.52
C ASP A 381 25.44 -3.00 -8.87
N PHE A 382 24.99 -3.61 -7.77
CA PHE A 382 23.86 -3.09 -7.01
C PHE A 382 24.16 -1.69 -6.47
N ALA A 383 25.28 -1.51 -5.76
CA ALA A 383 25.66 -0.24 -5.16
C ALA A 383 25.79 0.90 -6.19
N LYS A 384 26.34 0.60 -7.39
CA LYS A 384 26.39 1.57 -8.50
C LYS A 384 24.99 1.96 -8.96
N ARG A 385 24.09 0.98 -9.11
CA ARG A 385 22.75 1.17 -9.66
C ARG A 385 21.82 1.97 -8.76
N ILE A 386 22.00 1.88 -7.44
CA ILE A 386 21.24 2.69 -6.47
C ILE A 386 21.97 3.98 -6.04
N GLY A 387 23.09 4.32 -6.67
CA GLY A 387 23.79 5.59 -6.46
C GLY A 387 24.61 5.70 -5.17
N LEU A 388 25.14 4.59 -4.65
CA LEU A 388 25.96 4.56 -3.41
C LEU A 388 27.47 4.49 -3.66
N LYS A 389 27.91 4.59 -4.92
CA LYS A 389 29.32 4.51 -5.32
C LYS A 389 29.87 5.83 -5.83
#